data_AF-A0A6L9AA40-F1
#
_entry.id   AF-A0A6L9AA40-F1
#
_cell.length_a   1.000
_cell.length_b   1.000
_cell.length_c   1.000
_cell.angle_alpha   90.00
_cell.angle_beta   90.00
_cell.angle_gamma   90.00
#
_symmetry.space_group_name_H-M   'P 1'
#
loop_
_entity.id
_entity.type
_entity.pdbx_description
1 polymer ?
#
loop_
_entity_poly.entity_id
_entity_poly.type
_entity_poly.pdbx_seq_one_letter_code
_entity_poly.pdbx_strand_id
1 'polypeptide(L)'
;MQRKKYDPNLPKNLTYRRRDKAYYWRNPLTKEEFTLGKISRRDAVAQAIEANHYIYKNYSPAALIEKLKGFDSFTMADWIER
;
A
#
# COMPACT_ATOMS: atom_id res chain seq x y z
N MET A 1 -21.12 -11.31 2.59
CA MET A 1 -19.87 -11.09 3.38
C MET A 1 -20.05 -9.84 4.24
N GLN A 2 -20.17 -9.98 5.56
CA GLN A 2 -20.25 -8.84 6.48
C GLN A 2 -18.99 -7.98 6.35
N ARG A 3 -19.11 -6.73 5.87
CA ARG A 3 -18.00 -5.76 5.91
C ARG A 3 -17.69 -5.53 7.39
N LYS A 4 -16.62 -6.13 7.91
CA LYS A 4 -16.11 -5.81 9.24
C LYS A 4 -15.95 -4.30 9.29
N LYS A 5 -16.68 -3.65 10.20
CA LYS A 5 -16.72 -2.19 10.36
C LYS A 5 -15.28 -1.72 10.52
N TYR A 6 -14.81 -0.93 9.56
CA TYR A 6 -13.47 -0.35 9.60
C TYR A 6 -13.36 0.54 10.84
N ASP A 7 -12.29 0.37 11.62
CA ASP A 7 -12.03 1.24 12.76
C ASP A 7 -11.38 2.52 12.24
N PRO A 8 -12.01 3.69 12.38
CA PRO A 8 -11.48 4.94 11.84
C PRO A 8 -10.17 5.38 12.53
N ASN A 9 -9.82 4.78 13.67
CA ASN A 9 -8.59 5.12 14.40
C ASN A 9 -7.39 4.24 14.01
N LEU A 10 -7.53 3.36 13.02
CA LEU A 10 -6.45 2.56 12.47
C LEU A 10 -6.13 3.03 11.05
N PRO A 11 -4.86 3.06 10.63
CA PRO A 11 -4.49 3.35 9.26
C PRO A 11 -5.16 2.37 8.28
N LYS A 12 -5.28 2.79 7.02
CA LYS A 12 -5.82 1.94 5.95
C LYS A 12 -5.11 0.58 5.93
N ASN A 13 -5.83 -0.46 5.52
CA ASN A 13 -5.32 -1.82 5.41
C ASN A 13 -4.94 -2.51 6.73
N LEU A 14 -5.05 -1.85 7.88
CA LEU A 14 -4.81 -2.45 9.19
C LEU A 14 -6.14 -2.80 9.88
N THR A 15 -6.22 -4.01 10.43
CA THR A 15 -7.38 -4.47 11.20
C THR A 15 -6.94 -5.11 12.52
N TYR A 16 -7.69 -4.84 13.59
CA TYR A 16 -7.49 -5.49 14.87
C TYR A 16 -8.55 -6.56 15.08
N ARG A 17 -8.13 -7.80 15.36
CA ARG A 17 -9.05 -8.91 15.68
C ARG A 17 -9.07 -9.16 17.17
N ARG A 18 -10.21 -8.86 17.81
CA ARG A 18 -10.41 -9.06 19.25
C ARG A 18 -10.30 -10.53 19.67
N ARG A 19 -10.69 -11.48 18.81
CA ARG A 19 -10.62 -12.93 19.07
C ARG A 19 -9.18 -13.38 19.30
N ASP A 20 -8.26 -12.93 18.45
CA ASP A 20 -6.86 -13.34 18.44
C ASP A 20 -5.96 -12.37 19.22
N LYS A 21 -6.52 -11.20 19.62
CA LYS A 21 -5.81 -10.06 20.23
C LYS A 21 -4.58 -9.63 19.42
N ALA A 22 -4.70 -9.71 18.10
CA ALA A 22 -3.61 -9.47 17.16
C ALA A 22 -4.01 -8.48 16.07
N TYR A 23 -3.00 -7.81 15.53
CA TYR A 23 -3.14 -6.92 14.38
C TYR A 23 -2.84 -7.67 13.09
N TYR A 24 -3.64 -7.37 12.06
CA TYR A 24 -3.53 -7.96 10.73
C TYR A 24 -3.49 -6.83 9.72
N TRP A 25 -2.46 -6.82 8.90
CA TRP A 25 -2.34 -5.88 7.79
C TRP A 25 -2.60 -6.62 6.48
N ARG A 26 -3.43 -6.05 5.61
CA ARG A 26 -3.83 -6.69 4.35
C ARG A 26 -3.25 -5.93 3.16
N ASN A 27 -2.48 -6.62 2.34
CA ASN A 27 -1.92 -6.00 1.14
C ASN A 27 -3.04 -5.64 0.14
N PRO A 28 -3.20 -4.36 -0.25
CA PRO A 28 -4.19 -3.97 -1.24
C PRO A 28 -3.92 -4.53 -2.65
N LEU A 29 -2.66 -4.85 -2.98
CA LEU A 29 -2.26 -5.35 -4.30
C LEU A 29 -2.44 -6.86 -4.41
N THR A 30 -1.79 -7.61 -3.52
CA THR A 30 -1.83 -9.08 -3.55
C THR A 30 -3.05 -9.67 -2.86
N LYS A 31 -3.80 -8.85 -2.11
CA LYS A 31 -4.95 -9.25 -1.27
C LYS A 31 -4.61 -10.20 -0.13
N GLU A 32 -3.34 -10.55 0.03
CA GLU A 32 -2.82 -11.37 1.12
C GLU A 32 -2.86 -10.64 2.46
N GLU A 33 -2.98 -11.41 3.53
CA GLU A 33 -3.05 -10.90 4.90
C GLU A 33 -1.81 -11.31 5.68
N PHE A 34 -1.14 -10.33 6.27
CA PHE A 34 0.03 -10.50 7.11
C PHE A 34 -0.37 -10.29 8.57
N THR A 35 -0.03 -11.25 9.42
CA THR A 35 -0.20 -11.12 10.87
C THR A 35 0.97 -10.34 11.46
N LEU A 36 0.68 -9.26 12.16
CA LEU A 36 1.66 -8.48 12.93
C LEU A 36 1.80 -9.01 14.37
N GLY A 37 0.94 -9.97 14.76
CA GLY A 37 0.94 -10.54 16.10
C GLY A 37 0.40 -9.62 17.19
N LYS A 38 0.77 -9.92 18.44
CA LYS A 38 0.32 -9.24 19.67
C LYS A 38 1.24 -8.05 20.01
N ILE A 39 1.44 -7.15 19.05
CA ILE A 39 2.24 -5.94 19.24
C ILE A 39 1.38 -4.80 19.80
N SER A 40 2.04 -3.74 20.30
CA SER A 40 1.33 -2.56 20.78
C SER A 40 0.57 -1.89 19.63
N ARG A 41 -0.51 -1.17 19.95
CA ARG A 41 -1.26 -0.41 18.95
C ARG A 41 -0.36 0.57 18.19
N ARG A 42 0.57 1.21 18.90
CA ARG A 42 1.46 2.23 18.32
C ARG A 42 2.40 1.62 17.30
N ASP A 43 3.01 0.47 17.62
CA ASP A 43 3.91 -0.24 16.72
C ASP A 43 3.16 -0.78 15.49
N ALA A 44 1.97 -1.34 15.69
CA ALA A 44 1.14 -1.82 14.58
C ALA A 44 0.76 -0.70 13.62
N VAL A 45 0.41 0.47 14.16
CA VAL A 45 0.10 1.66 13.38
C VAL A 45 1.32 2.16 12.61
N ALA A 46 2.49 2.25 13.26
CA ALA A 46 3.73 2.69 12.62
C ALA A 46 4.09 1.78 11.42
N GLN A 47 4.15 0.47 11.63
CA GLN A 47 4.46 -0.49 10.57
C GLN A 47 3.45 -0.46 9.43
N ALA A 48 2.15 -0.33 9.74
CA ALA A 48 1.12 -0.21 8.71
C ALA A 48 1.23 1.07 7.89
N ILE A 49 1.61 2.20 8.51
CA ILE A 49 1.88 3.46 7.81
C ILE A 49 3.07 3.29 6.87
N GLU A 50 4.16 2.70 7.34
CA GLU A 50 5.36 2.43 6.53
C GLU A 50 5.04 1.53 5.34
N ALA A 51 4.33 0.41 5.57
CA ALA A 51 3.92 -0.50 4.51
C ALA A 51 2.99 0.17 3.48
N ASN A 52 2.03 0.97 3.94
CA ASN A 52 1.16 1.74 3.05
C ASN A 52 1.96 2.75 2.22
N HIS A 53 2.88 3.49 2.83
CA HIS A 53 3.75 4.43 2.12
C HIS A 53 4.63 3.73 1.09
N TYR A 54 5.17 2.56 1.42
CA TYR A 54 5.95 1.75 0.49
C TYR A 54 5.10 1.37 -0.73
N ILE A 55 3.87 0.91 -0.52
CA ILE A 55 2.95 0.59 -1.63
C ILE A 55 2.63 1.84 -2.44
N TYR A 56 2.30 2.96 -1.80
CA TYR A 56 1.96 4.20 -2.52
C TYR A 56 3.15 4.81 -3.28
N LYS A 57 4.38 4.66 -2.80
CA LYS A 57 5.58 5.14 -3.51
C LYS A 57 5.93 4.27 -4.72
N ASN A 58 5.77 2.95 -4.60
CA ASN A 58 6.02 2.01 -5.70
C ASN A 58 4.84 1.95 -6.70
N TYR A 59 3.63 2.28 -6.25
CA TYR A 59 2.51 2.55 -7.12
C TYR A 59 2.72 3.95 -7.70
N SER A 60 3.47 4.03 -8.79
CA SER A 60 3.41 5.15 -9.72
C SER A 60 2.30 4.84 -10.73
N PRO A 61 1.03 5.21 -10.47
CA PRO A 61 -0.03 4.97 -11.44
C PRO A 61 0.09 5.99 -12.57
N ALA A 62 1.06 5.87 -13.47
CA ALA A 62 1.18 6.72 -14.67
C ALA A 62 0.78 8.19 -14.39
N ALA A 63 1.37 8.77 -13.34
CA ALA A 63 0.60 9.60 -12.41
C ALA A 63 0.60 11.07 -12.77
N LEU A 64 -0.08 11.48 -13.84
CA LEU A 64 -0.30 12.88 -14.24
C LEU A 64 0.98 13.66 -14.59
N ILE A 65 2.09 13.47 -13.89
CA ILE A 65 3.46 13.87 -14.18
C ILE A 65 3.90 13.34 -15.54
N GLU A 66 3.61 12.08 -15.88
CA GLU A 66 3.93 11.55 -17.22
C GLU A 66 3.08 12.23 -18.31
N LYS A 67 1.83 12.60 -18.01
CA LYS A 67 0.98 13.41 -18.91
C LYS A 67 1.38 14.88 -18.97
N LEU A 68 1.89 15.47 -17.88
CA LEU A 68 2.30 16.87 -17.77
C LEU A 68 3.70 17.12 -18.33
N LYS A 69 4.59 16.12 -18.24
CA LYS A 69 5.96 16.24 -18.76
C LYS A 69 6.04 16.08 -20.28
N GLY A 70 4.96 15.69 -20.95
CA GLY A 70 4.92 15.61 -22.42
C GLY A 70 6.10 14.81 -23.01
N PHE A 71 6.54 13.76 -22.32
CA PHE A 71 7.66 12.96 -22.83
C PHE A 71 7.16 12.15 -24.02
N ASP A 72 7.46 12.63 -25.22
CA ASP A 72 8.10 11.81 -26.25
C ASP A 72 9.32 11.12 -25.62
N SER A 73 9.08 10.11 -24.78
CA SER A 73 10.15 9.26 -24.27
C SER A 73 10.57 8.38 -25.44
N PHE A 74 11.47 8.91 -26.27
CA PHE A 74 12.26 8.12 -27.20
C PHE A 74 12.91 7.02 -26.40
N THR A 75 12.55 5.78 -26.69
CA THR A 75 13.23 4.64 -26.10
C THR A 75 14.66 4.59 -26.65
N MET A 76 15.59 3.97 -25.93
CA MET A 76 16.94 3.75 -26.47
C MET A 76 16.90 3.01 -27.82
N ALA A 77 15.86 2.19 -28.04
CA ALA A 77 15.62 1.52 -29.32
C ALA A 77 15.26 2.53 -30.44
N ASP A 78 14.35 3.48 -30.19
CA ASP A 78 14.02 4.55 -31.14
C ASP A 78 15.23 5.45 -31.48
N TRP A 79 16.20 5.58 -30.57
CA TRP A 79 17.42 6.37 -30.81
C TRP A 79 18.44 5.64 -31.70
N ILE A 80 18.48 4.31 -31.65
CA ILE A 80 19.42 3.47 -32.42
C ILE A 80 18.98 3.30 -33.88
N GLU A 81 17.68 3.40 -34.18
CA GLU A 81 17.15 3.26 -35.55
C GLU A 81 17.34 4.51 -36.44
N ARG A 82 17.99 5.58 -35.95
CA ARG A 82 18.16 6.84 -36.66
C ARG A 82 19.56 7.08 -37.22
#